data_AF-A0A412G4X2-F1
#
_entry.id   AF-A0A412G4X2-F1
#
_cell.length_a   1.000
_cell.length_b   1.000
_cell.length_c   1.000
_cell.angle_alpha   90.00
_cell.angle_beta   90.00
_cell.angle_gamma   90.00
#
_symmetry.space_group_name_H-M   'P 1'
#
loop_
_entity.id
_entity.type
_entity.pdbx_description
1 polymer ?
#
loop_
_entity_poly.entity_id
_entity_poly.type
_entity_poly.pdbx_seq_one_letter_code
_entity_poly.pdbx_strand_id
1 'polypeptide(L)'
;MKKKSCWLLVALMVIFIFSNSAASAGTSNGMSLTVSEWIRPVLNTVGLHPETDFLNFVIRKLAHFSEYALLGCLIAAAYRLQPWSWMKSKAALLPFFIIPVLDENLQRFSAGRSCELRDMLIDSAGMAAGMFLAIVLLGIVGHQKKQED
;
A
#
# COMPACT_ATOMS: atom_id res chain seq x y z
N MET A 1 -14.31 -14.05 -18.71
CA MET A 1 -14.03 -12.70 -18.14
C MET A 1 -12.63 -12.56 -17.52
N LYS A 2 -11.67 -13.47 -17.74
CA LYS A 2 -10.76 -13.94 -16.67
C LYS A 2 -9.30 -13.45 -16.68
N LYS A 3 -8.89 -12.47 -17.50
CA LYS A 3 -7.46 -12.09 -17.65
C LYS A 3 -7.17 -10.59 -17.51
N LYS A 4 -7.99 -9.73 -18.14
CA LYS A 4 -7.80 -8.26 -18.11
C LYS A 4 -8.22 -7.60 -16.78
N SER A 5 -9.10 -8.23 -15.98
CA SER A 5 -9.61 -7.63 -14.74
C SER A 5 -8.56 -7.49 -13.63
N CYS A 6 -7.55 -8.37 -13.54
CA CYS A 6 -6.58 -8.30 -12.45
C CYS A 6 -5.66 -7.08 -12.57
N TRP A 7 -5.24 -6.76 -13.79
CA TRP A 7 -4.45 -5.55 -14.06
C TRP A 7 -5.28 -4.27 -13.94
N LEU A 8 -6.59 -4.34 -14.20
CA LEU A 8 -7.51 -3.23 -13.94
C LEU A 8 -7.56 -2.90 -12.44
N LEU A 9 -7.58 -3.90 -11.55
CA LEU A 9 -7.54 -3.66 -10.10
C LEU A 9 -6.24 -3.02 -9.65
N VAL A 10 -5.10 -3.42 -10.21
CA VAL A 10 -3.80 -2.77 -9.95
C VAL A 10 -3.87 -1.29 -10.38
N ALA A 11 -4.38 -1.00 -11.57
CA ALA A 11 -4.50 0.37 -12.06
C ALA A 11 -5.46 1.21 -11.19
N LEU A 12 -6.61 0.65 -10.79
CA LEU A 12 -7.55 1.32 -9.89
C LEU A 12 -6.92 1.60 -8.52
N MET A 13 -6.10 0.67 -8.00
CA MET A 13 -5.39 0.87 -6.74
C MET A 13 -4.36 1.99 -6.84
N VAL A 14 -3.60 2.08 -7.93
CA VAL A 14 -2.66 3.18 -8.17
C VAL A 14 -3.39 4.52 -8.27
N ILE A 15 -4.51 4.58 -8.99
CA ILE A 15 -5.35 5.78 -9.10
C ILE A 15 -5.87 6.19 -7.71
N PHE A 16 -6.30 5.22 -6.91
CA PHE A 16 -6.76 5.46 -5.54
C PHE A 16 -5.66 6.07 -4.67
N ILE A 17 -4.44 5.49 -4.67
CA ILE A 17 -3.28 6.01 -3.94
C ILE A 17 -2.98 7.45 -4.35
N PHE A 18 -2.85 7.71 -5.66
CA PHE A 18 -2.53 9.05 -6.16
C PHE A 18 -3.64 10.07 -5.85
N SER A 19 -4.92 9.64 -5.86
CA SER A 19 -6.04 10.50 -5.46
C SER A 19 -5.96 10.88 -3.99
N ASN A 20 -5.57 9.95 -3.12
CA ASN A 20 -5.37 10.20 -1.69
C ASN A 20 -4.18 11.13 -1.45
N SER A 21 -3.11 10.99 -2.22
CA SER A 21 -1.89 11.81 -2.13
C SER A 21 -2.06 13.24 -2.67
N ALA A 22 -2.93 13.40 -3.68
CA ALA A 22 -3.34 14.71 -4.20
C ALA A 22 -4.26 15.49 -3.23
N ALA A 23 -4.78 14.84 -2.17
CA ALA A 23 -5.58 15.52 -1.17
C ALA A 23 -4.71 16.47 -0.32
N SER A 24 -5.31 17.59 0.12
CA SER A 24 -4.61 18.57 0.96
C SER A 24 -4.15 17.95 2.30
N ALA A 25 -3.14 18.55 2.93
CA ALA A 25 -2.71 18.14 4.27
C ALA A 25 -3.86 18.15 5.28
N GLY A 26 -4.77 19.14 5.19
CA GLY A 26 -5.96 19.25 6.03
C GLY A 26 -6.94 18.09 5.84
N THR A 27 -7.26 17.73 4.59
CA THR A 27 -8.17 16.62 4.27
C THR A 27 -7.63 15.28 4.76
N SER A 28 -6.36 14.99 4.48
CA SER A 28 -5.75 13.72 4.89
C SER A 28 -5.47 13.66 6.40
N ASN A 29 -5.18 14.79 7.06
CA ASN A 29 -5.18 14.86 8.53
C ASN A 29 -6.57 14.58 9.11
N GLY A 30 -7.63 15.13 8.52
CA GLY A 30 -9.00 14.87 8.98
C GLY A 30 -9.37 13.38 8.92
N MET A 31 -9.02 12.69 7.82
CA MET A 31 -9.28 11.25 7.69
C MET A 31 -8.53 10.42 8.74
N SER A 32 -7.25 10.73 8.97
CA SER A 32 -6.42 10.01 9.95
C SER A 32 -6.82 10.34 11.40
N LEU A 33 -7.30 11.56 11.68
CA LEU A 33 -7.86 11.94 12.97
C LEU A 33 -9.15 11.16 13.28
N THR A 34 -10.05 11.03 12.31
CA THR A 34 -11.25 10.19 12.49
C THR A 34 -10.85 8.77 12.87
N VAL A 35 -9.90 8.14 12.16
CA VAL A 35 -9.43 6.78 12.51
C VAL A 35 -8.77 6.77 13.89
N SER A 36 -8.03 7.81 14.26
CA SER A 36 -7.41 7.97 15.59
C SER A 36 -8.46 7.98 16.70
N GLU A 37 -9.55 8.72 16.52
CA GLU A 37 -10.66 8.79 17.49
C GLU A 37 -11.36 7.44 17.66
N TRP A 38 -11.46 6.63 16.60
CA TRP A 38 -12.05 5.29 16.68
C TRP A 38 -11.15 4.28 17.39
N ILE A 39 -9.82 4.39 17.23
CA ILE A 39 -8.84 3.47 17.83
C ILE A 39 -8.55 3.84 19.31
N ARG A 40 -8.66 5.12 19.66
CA ARG A 40 -8.30 5.65 20.99
C ARG A 40 -9.00 4.94 22.17
N PRO A 41 -10.30 4.62 22.12
CA PRO A 41 -10.96 3.85 23.18
C PRO A 41 -10.32 2.48 23.40
N VAL A 42 -9.93 1.80 22.32
CA VAL A 42 -9.28 0.47 22.38
C VAL A 42 -7.87 0.57 22.95
N LEU A 43 -7.12 1.63 22.62
CA LEU A 43 -5.79 1.85 23.21
C LEU A 43 -5.89 2.15 24.70
N ASN A 44 -6.89 2.94 25.12
CA ASN A 44 -7.11 3.26 26.53
C ASN A 44 -7.47 2.00 27.34
N THR A 45 -8.23 1.04 26.78
CA THR A 45 -8.56 -0.20 27.51
C THR A 45 -7.36 -1.11 27.74
N VAL A 46 -6.32 -1.02 26.89
CA VAL A 46 -5.05 -1.75 27.06
C VAL A 46 -3.98 -0.92 27.80
N GLY A 47 -4.35 0.25 28.36
CA GLY A 47 -3.47 1.11 29.15
C GLY A 47 -2.50 1.98 28.32
N LEU A 48 -2.75 2.14 27.02
CA LEU A 48 -1.96 3.00 26.15
C LEU A 48 -2.65 4.36 25.94
N HIS A 49 -1.94 5.44 26.26
CA HIS A 49 -2.45 6.81 26.13
C HIS A 49 -1.54 7.66 25.23
N PRO A 50 -1.47 7.38 23.92
CA PRO A 50 -0.65 8.17 23.01
C PRO A 50 -1.21 9.58 22.84
N GLU A 51 -0.30 10.53 22.63
CA GLU A 51 -0.64 11.88 22.18
C GLU A 51 -1.38 11.84 20.83
N THR A 52 -2.37 12.71 20.65
CA THR A 52 -3.23 12.71 19.46
C THR A 52 -2.44 12.89 18.18
N ASP A 53 -1.49 13.83 18.14
CA ASP A 53 -0.67 14.09 16.96
C ASP A 53 0.25 12.92 16.63
N PHE A 54 0.78 12.24 17.65
CA PHE A 54 1.59 11.04 17.47
C PHE A 54 0.75 9.87 16.93
N LEU A 55 -0.41 9.62 17.52
CA LEU A 55 -1.32 8.57 17.05
C LEU A 55 -1.77 8.82 15.61
N ASN A 56 -2.11 10.07 15.29
CA ASN A 56 -2.49 10.50 13.96
C ASN A 56 -1.35 10.30 12.94
N PHE A 57 -0.14 10.69 13.32
CA PHE A 57 1.06 10.45 12.51
C PHE A 57 1.27 8.96 12.24
N VAL A 58 1.19 8.11 13.27
CA VAL A 58 1.36 6.65 13.13
C VAL A 58 0.29 6.06 12.22
N ILE A 59 -0.98 6.38 12.45
CA ILE A 59 -2.11 5.90 11.64
C ILE A 59 -1.94 6.30 10.19
N ARG A 60 -1.52 7.53 9.92
CA ARG A 60 -1.27 8.01 8.56
C ARG A 60 -0.17 7.19 7.87
N LYS A 61 0.96 6.94 8.55
CA LYS A 61 2.05 6.10 7.98
C LYS A 61 1.61 4.65 7.77
N LEU A 62 0.82 4.09 8.68
CA LEU A 62 0.27 2.74 8.54
C LEU A 62 -0.75 2.64 7.41
N ALA A 63 -1.54 3.68 7.16
CA ALA A 63 -2.49 3.73 6.05
C ALA A 63 -1.74 3.67 4.71
N HIS A 64 -0.75 4.54 4.49
CA HIS A 64 0.08 4.52 3.28
C HIS A 64 0.78 3.16 3.12
N PHE A 65 1.47 2.67 4.16
CA PHE A 65 2.08 1.34 4.13
C PHE A 65 1.09 0.23 3.72
N SER A 66 -0.14 0.26 4.25
CA SER A 66 -1.18 -0.73 3.95
C SER A 66 -1.71 -0.62 2.52
N GLU A 67 -1.88 0.60 1.99
CA GLU A 67 -2.24 0.83 0.59
C GLU A 67 -1.20 0.24 -0.36
N TYR A 68 0.08 0.51 -0.09
CA TYR A 68 1.19 -0.05 -0.86
C TYR A 68 1.31 -1.56 -0.70
N ALA A 69 1.10 -2.11 0.50
CA ALA A 69 1.07 -3.55 0.72
C ALA A 69 -0.04 -4.22 -0.09
N LEU A 70 -1.24 -3.64 -0.12
CA LEU A 70 -2.33 -4.15 -0.96
C LEU A 70 -1.97 -4.09 -2.45
N LEU A 71 -1.35 -2.99 -2.91
CA LEU A 71 -0.85 -2.89 -4.28
C LEU A 71 0.16 -4.00 -4.59
N GLY A 72 1.08 -4.30 -3.68
CA GLY A 72 2.05 -5.41 -3.81
C GLY A 72 1.38 -6.77 -3.93
N CYS A 73 0.37 -7.04 -3.10
CA CYS A 73 -0.45 -8.25 -3.19
C CYS A 73 -1.14 -8.37 -4.56
N LEU A 74 -1.74 -7.28 -5.06
CA LEU A 74 -2.44 -7.25 -6.34
C LEU A 74 -1.47 -7.48 -7.51
N ILE A 75 -0.28 -6.89 -7.47
CA ILE A 75 0.77 -7.12 -8.48
C ILE A 75 1.19 -8.59 -8.49
N ALA A 76 1.42 -9.21 -7.33
CA ALA A 76 1.79 -10.62 -7.23
C ALA A 76 0.69 -11.53 -7.79
N ALA A 77 -0.57 -11.28 -7.45
CA ALA A 77 -1.72 -12.02 -7.95
C ALA A 77 -1.90 -11.84 -9.46
N ALA A 78 -1.81 -10.60 -9.96
CA ALA A 78 -1.90 -10.29 -11.38
C ALA A 78 -0.79 -10.97 -12.19
N TYR A 79 0.44 -10.99 -11.66
CA TYR A 79 1.56 -11.68 -12.29
C TYR A 79 1.35 -13.19 -12.36
N ARG A 80 0.86 -13.81 -11.29
CA ARG A 80 0.59 -15.26 -11.25
C ARG A 80 -0.45 -15.70 -12.28
N LEU A 81 -1.47 -14.87 -12.50
CA LEU A 81 -2.58 -15.14 -13.41
C LEU A 81 -2.28 -14.76 -14.86
N GLN A 82 -1.55 -13.67 -15.06
CA GLN A 82 -1.18 -13.16 -16.38
C GLN A 82 0.25 -12.59 -16.35
N PRO A 83 1.27 -13.45 -16.46
CA PRO A 83 2.65 -12.99 -16.46
C PRO A 83 2.93 -12.22 -17.75
N TRP A 84 3.29 -10.94 -17.63
CA TRP A 84 3.78 -10.17 -18.77
C TRP A 84 5.23 -10.56 -19.05
N SER A 85 5.61 -10.65 -20.32
CA SER A 85 6.99 -10.94 -20.75
C SER A 85 8.03 -9.99 -20.13
N TRP A 86 7.73 -8.69 -19.96
CA TRP A 86 8.67 -7.73 -19.35
C TRP A 86 8.84 -7.91 -17.84
N MET A 87 7.82 -8.42 -17.13
CA MET A 87 7.89 -8.74 -15.70
C MET A 87 8.69 -10.01 -15.39
N LYS A 88 9.14 -10.75 -16.41
CA LYS A 88 10.11 -11.85 -16.22
C LYS A 88 11.54 -11.34 -16.06
N SER A 89 11.78 -10.06 -16.36
CA SER A 89 13.09 -9.43 -16.27
C SER A 89 13.22 -8.61 -14.99
N LYS A 90 14.43 -8.11 -14.71
CA LYS A 90 14.68 -7.16 -13.61
C LYS A 90 13.78 -5.92 -13.68
N ALA A 91 13.17 -5.62 -14.83
CA ALA A 91 12.17 -4.56 -15.00
C ALA A 91 10.91 -4.75 -14.13
N ALA A 92 10.64 -5.95 -13.62
CA ALA A 92 9.57 -6.20 -12.64
C ALA A 92 9.72 -5.41 -11.34
N LEU A 93 10.95 -4.98 -11.03
CA LEU A 93 11.24 -4.15 -9.86
C LEU A 93 10.97 -2.66 -10.10
N LEU A 94 10.81 -2.21 -11.35
CA LEU A 94 10.62 -0.79 -11.65
C LEU A 94 9.39 -0.18 -10.95
N PRO A 95 8.21 -0.84 -10.90
CA PRO A 95 7.06 -0.32 -10.17
C PRO A 95 7.34 -0.06 -8.68
N PHE A 96 8.25 -0.83 -8.06
CA PHE A 96 8.66 -0.71 -6.66
C PHE A 96 9.36 0.58 -6.30
N PHE A 97 9.93 1.24 -7.29
CA PHE A 97 10.59 2.52 -7.12
C PHE A 97 9.80 3.64 -7.77
N ILE A 98 9.23 3.41 -8.96
CA ILE A 98 8.53 4.47 -9.70
C ILE A 98 7.24 4.90 -9.01
N ILE A 99 6.41 3.98 -8.52
CA ILE A 99 5.10 4.34 -7.97
C ILE A 99 5.27 5.18 -6.68
N PRO A 100 6.06 4.77 -5.68
CA PRO A 100 6.28 5.59 -4.48
C PRO A 100 6.94 6.94 -4.79
N VAL A 101 7.89 6.97 -5.74
CA VAL A 101 8.51 8.23 -6.15
C VAL A 101 7.50 9.17 -6.80
N LEU A 102 6.65 8.67 -7.70
CA LEU A 102 5.62 9.49 -8.34
C LEU A 102 4.59 10.00 -7.34
N ASP A 103 4.19 9.16 -6.39
CA ASP A 103 3.23 9.52 -5.35
C ASP A 103 3.74 10.65 -4.47
N GLU A 104 4.98 10.53 -4.00
CA GLU A 104 5.62 11.54 -3.16
C GLU A 104 5.88 12.85 -3.94
N ASN A 105 6.15 12.76 -5.24
CA ASN A 105 6.23 13.93 -6.12
C ASN A 105 4.85 14.61 -6.29
N LEU A 106 3.76 13.83 -6.41
CA LEU A 106 2.40 14.38 -6.45
C LEU A 106 2.05 15.04 -5.13
N GLN A 107 2.40 14.42 -4.00
CA GLN A 107 2.13 14.93 -2.66
C GLN A 107 2.83 16.27 -2.40
N ARG A 108 4.02 16.51 -2.99
CA ARG A 108 4.73 17.80 -2.93
C ARG A 108 3.89 18.96 -3.48
N PHE A 109 3.00 18.72 -4.44
CA PHE A 109 2.12 19.76 -5.00
C PHE A 109 0.87 20.01 -4.14
N SER A 110 0.63 19.17 -3.13
CA SER A 110 -0.45 19.34 -2.17
C SER A 110 -0.05 20.32 -1.05
N ALA A 111 -0.92 21.28 -0.76
CA ALA A 111 -0.65 22.31 0.25
C ALA A 111 -0.40 21.69 1.65
N GLY A 112 0.71 22.08 2.27
CA GLY A 112 1.08 21.69 3.65
C GLY A 112 1.74 20.31 3.78
N ARG A 113 2.21 19.70 2.69
CA ARG A 113 2.95 18.42 2.71
C ARG A 113 4.45 18.64 2.49
N SER A 114 5.28 17.92 3.24
CA SER A 114 6.72 17.81 3.02
C SER A 114 7.01 16.58 2.16
N CYS A 115 8.07 16.67 1.35
CA CYS A 115 8.56 15.57 0.55
C CYS A 115 9.67 14.86 1.35
N GLU A 116 9.44 13.64 1.83
CA GLU A 116 10.38 12.91 2.69
C GLU A 116 10.84 11.61 2.04
N LEU A 117 12.16 11.42 1.93
CA LEU A 117 12.74 10.15 1.45
C LEU A 117 12.31 8.96 2.31
N ARG A 118 12.02 9.20 3.59
CA ARG A 118 11.52 8.19 4.51
C ARG A 118 10.16 7.63 4.06
N ASP A 119 9.32 8.45 3.44
CA ASP A 119 7.96 8.06 3.06
C ASP A 119 8.01 7.16 1.83
N MET A 120 8.81 7.55 0.84
CA MET A 120 9.15 6.69 -0.30
C MET A 120 9.65 5.30 0.16
N LEU A 121 10.52 5.26 1.18
CA LEU A 121 11.06 4.00 1.70
C LEU A 121 10.00 3.15 2.43
N ILE A 122 9.13 3.79 3.23
CA ILE A 122 8.04 3.10 3.94
C ILE A 122 7.06 2.50 2.91
N ASP A 123 6.72 3.25 1.88
CA ASP A 123 5.78 2.84 0.84
C ASP A 123 6.35 1.73 -0.04
N SER A 124 7.61 1.87 -0.48
CA SER A 124 8.34 0.79 -1.15
C SER A 124 8.41 -0.48 -0.27
N ALA A 125 8.65 -0.34 1.04
CA ALA A 125 8.69 -1.46 1.98
C ALA A 125 7.32 -2.11 2.15
N GLY A 126 6.23 -1.33 2.21
CA GLY A 126 4.86 -1.81 2.23
C GLY A 126 4.56 -2.68 1.02
N MET A 127 4.87 -2.17 -0.17
CA MET A 127 4.66 -2.92 -1.41
C MET A 127 5.47 -4.21 -1.49
N ALA A 128 6.72 -4.19 -1.03
CA ALA A 128 7.56 -5.39 -0.95
C ALA A 128 6.97 -6.42 0.05
N ALA A 129 6.53 -5.97 1.23
CA ALA A 129 5.94 -6.83 2.25
C ALA A 129 4.65 -7.49 1.75
N GLY A 130 3.76 -6.72 1.10
CA GLY A 130 2.54 -7.25 0.50
C GLY A 130 2.79 -8.27 -0.61
N MET A 131 3.73 -7.97 -1.52
CA MET A 131 4.12 -8.92 -2.57
C MET A 131 4.67 -10.22 -1.98
N PHE A 132 5.55 -10.13 -0.98
CA PHE A 132 6.10 -11.30 -0.29
C PHE A 132 5.00 -12.14 0.36
N LEU A 133 4.09 -11.50 1.11
CA LEU A 133 2.96 -12.17 1.74
C LEU A 133 2.09 -12.90 0.71
N ALA A 134 1.76 -12.26 -0.42
CA ALA A 134 0.97 -12.87 -1.47
C ALA A 134 1.68 -14.06 -2.12
N ILE A 135 3.00 -13.99 -2.35
CA ILE A 135 3.78 -15.12 -2.88
C ILE A 135 3.74 -16.30 -1.91
N VAL A 136 3.93 -16.07 -0.61
CA VAL A 136 3.88 -17.13 0.41
C VAL A 136 2.50 -17.79 0.44
N LEU A 137 1.42 -17.00 0.51
CA LEU A 137 0.06 -17.52 0.55
C LEU A 137 -0.31 -18.30 -0.72
N LEU A 138 0.00 -17.77 -1.90
CA LEU A 138 -0.25 -18.44 -3.17
C LEU A 138 0.60 -19.71 -3.34
N GLY A 139 1.83 -19.71 -2.79
CA GLY A 139 2.71 -20.88 -2.76
C GLY A 139 2.13 -22.00 -1.90
N ILE A 140 1.64 -21.69 -0.71
CA ILE A 140 0.99 -22.64 0.20
C ILE A 140 -0.25 -23.25 -0.46
N VAL A 141 -1.15 -22.42 -1.01
CA VAL A 141 -2.37 -22.89 -1.69
C VAL A 141 -2.04 -23.75 -2.91
N GLY A 142 -1.02 -23.36 -3.69
CA GLY A 142 -0.56 -24.14 -4.84
C GLY A 142 0.00 -25.52 -4.46
N HIS A 143 0.68 -25.61 -3.31
CA HIS A 143 1.19 -26.88 -2.78
C HIS A 143 0.09 -27.81 -2.32
N GLN A 144 -0.94 -27.29 -1.64
CA GLN A 144 -2.09 -28.09 -1.19
C GLN A 144 -2.84 -28.71 -2.38
N LYS A 145 -3.07 -27.93 -3.43
CA LYS A 145 -3.78 -28.41 -4.63
C LYS A 145 -3.04 -29.53 -5.36
N LYS A 146 -1.70 -29.54 -5.33
CA LYS A 146 -0.88 -30.59 -5.95
C LYS A 146 -0.85 -31.89 -5.12
N GLN A 147 -1.26 -31.86 -3.85
CA GLN A 147 -1.36 -33.06 -3.00
C GLN A 147 -2.74 -33.72 -3.07
N GLU A 148 -3.75 -33.02 -3.57
CA GLU A 148 -5.12 -33.53 -3.76
C GLU A 148 -5.35 -34.17 -5.15
N ASP A 149 -4.46 -33.92 -6.11
CA ASP A 149 -4.44 -34.50 -7.47
C ASP A 149 -3.50 -35.71 -7.56
#